data_AF-A0A6I1IBY1-F1
#
_entry.id   AF-A0A6I1IBY1-F1
#
_cell.length_a   1.000
_cell.length_b   1.000
_cell.length_c   1.000
_cell.angle_alpha   90.00
_cell.angle_beta   90.00
_cell.angle_gamma   90.00
#
_symmetry.space_group_name_H-M   'P 1'
#
loop_
_entity.id
_entity.type
_entity.pdbx_description
1 polymer ?
#
loop_
_entity_poly.entity_id
_entity_poly.type
_entity_poly.pdbx_seq_one_letter_code
_entity_poly.pdbx_strand_id
1 'polypeptide(L)'
;MRAHGMQCPTCDKYGDLVHATVRKTGQQVIVCTECDFVWPHPQQDIHPAHATDVASLLAQSGLDDDWDELELGARVPPSSTA
;
A
#
# COMPACT_ATOMS: atom_id res chain seq x y z
N MET A 1 23.16 -2.77 2.01
CA MET A 1 21.82 -3.25 1.64
C MET A 1 21.00 -1.99 1.38
N ARG A 2 20.65 -1.70 0.12
CA ARG A 2 19.98 -0.44 -0.24
C ARG A 2 18.48 -0.63 -0.03
N ALA A 3 17.93 -0.02 1.02
CA ALA A 3 16.49 0.11 1.17
C ALA A 3 15.99 1.05 0.05
N HIS A 4 15.41 0.48 -1.00
CA HIS A 4 14.67 1.20 -2.05
C HIS A 4 13.20 1.40 -1.62
N GLY A 5 12.96 1.62 -0.34
CA GLY A 5 11.62 1.91 0.16
C GLY A 5 11.33 3.38 -0.04
N MET A 6 10.15 3.70 -0.60
CA MET A 6 9.47 5.02 -0.65
C MET A 6 9.12 5.54 -2.05
N GLN A 7 9.12 4.66 -3.05
CA GLN A 7 8.40 4.86 -4.31
C GLN A 7 7.69 3.55 -4.63
N CYS A 8 6.50 3.64 -5.22
CA CYS A 8 5.80 2.46 -5.68
C CYS A 8 6.68 1.74 -6.72
N PRO A 9 7.17 0.51 -6.45
CA PRO A 9 8.09 -0.16 -7.36
C PRO A 9 7.39 -0.69 -8.62
N THR A 10 6.05 -0.52 -8.74
CA THR A 10 5.26 -0.93 -9.90
C THR A 10 4.95 0.22 -10.85
N CYS A 11 4.74 1.45 -10.36
CA CYS A 11 4.54 2.65 -11.20
C CYS A 11 5.69 3.67 -11.15
N ASP A 12 6.80 3.32 -10.48
CA ASP A 12 8.11 4.00 -10.45
C ASP A 12 8.05 5.46 -9.95
N LYS A 13 7.68 6.41 -10.83
CA LYS A 13 7.88 7.85 -10.60
C LYS A 13 6.70 8.59 -9.98
N TYR A 14 5.51 8.04 -10.11
CA TYR A 14 4.28 8.76 -9.79
C TYR A 14 3.62 8.24 -8.51
N GLY A 15 3.94 7.00 -8.13
CA GLY A 15 3.15 6.23 -7.17
C GLY A 15 3.21 6.77 -5.76
N ASP A 16 2.09 7.37 -5.36
CA ASP A 16 1.90 7.88 -4.03
C ASP A 16 1.52 6.80 -3.04
N LEU A 17 2.50 6.40 -2.23
CA LEU A 17 2.32 5.41 -1.19
C LEU A 17 1.77 6.08 0.07
N VAL A 18 0.62 5.60 0.53
CA VAL A 18 -0.02 6.03 1.77
C VAL A 18 -0.24 4.84 2.68
N HIS A 19 -0.17 5.07 3.99
CA HIS A 19 -0.69 4.10 4.94
C HIS A 19 -2.21 4.07 4.82
N ALA A 20 -2.80 2.89 4.81
CA ALA A 20 -4.24 2.70 4.85
C ALA A 20 -4.60 1.63 5.87
N THR A 21 -5.84 1.67 6.35
CA THR A 21 -6.39 0.65 7.24
C THR A 21 -7.65 0.07 6.62
N VAL A 22 -7.71 -1.25 6.47
CA VAL A 22 -8.95 -1.93 6.05
C VAL A 22 -9.97 -1.78 7.17
N ARG A 23 -11.06 -1.04 6.95
CA ARG A 23 -12.02 -0.65 8.00
C ARG A 23 -12.61 -1.85 8.74
N LYS A 24 -13.01 -2.89 8.00
CA LYS A 24 -13.65 -4.09 8.56
C LYS A 24 -12.73 -4.90 9.48
N THR A 25 -11.44 -4.99 9.15
CA THR A 25 -10.49 -5.87 9.85
C THR A 25 -9.54 -5.10 10.77
N GLY A 26 -9.41 -3.79 10.60
CA GLY A 26 -8.39 -2.98 11.26
C GLY A 26 -6.96 -3.25 10.74
N GLN A 27 -6.82 -3.99 9.64
CA GLN A 27 -5.49 -4.35 9.11
C GLN A 27 -4.83 -3.12 8.49
N GLN A 28 -3.65 -2.77 8.99
CA GLN A 28 -2.82 -1.72 8.39
C GLN A 28 -2.11 -2.25 7.15
N VAL A 29 -2.13 -1.47 6.09
CA VAL A 29 -1.51 -1.77 4.80
C VAL A 29 -0.86 -0.50 4.24
N ILE A 30 -0.01 -0.64 3.22
CA ILE A 30 0.47 0.48 2.41
C ILE A 30 -0.16 0.35 1.04
N VAL A 31 -0.76 1.40 0.51
CA VAL A 31 -1.39 1.39 -0.81
C VAL A 31 -0.82 2.49 -1.68
N CYS A 32 -0.66 2.20 -2.97
CA CYS A 32 -0.40 3.18 -3.99
C CYS A 32 -1.72 3.74 -4.52
N THR A 33 -1.93 5.05 -4.44
CA THR A 33 -3.17 5.71 -4.87
C THR A 33 -3.30 5.87 -6.39
N GLU A 34 -2.33 5.38 -7.17
CA GLU A 34 -2.32 5.53 -8.64
C GLU A 34 -2.50 4.23 -9.42
N CYS A 35 -2.01 3.12 -8.88
CA CYS A 35 -2.00 1.84 -9.57
C CYS A 35 -2.70 0.74 -8.78
N ASP A 36 -3.41 1.11 -7.72
CA ASP A 36 -4.21 0.22 -6.87
C ASP A 36 -3.43 -0.96 -6.26
N PHE A 37 -2.09 -0.86 -6.22
CA PHE A 37 -1.25 -1.87 -5.58
C PHE A 37 -1.17 -1.61 -4.08
N VAL A 38 -1.22 -2.70 -3.32
CA VAL A 38 -1.22 -2.71 -1.87
C VAL A 38 -0.20 -3.71 -1.34
N TRP A 39 0.48 -3.33 -0.27
CA TRP A 39 1.39 -4.14 0.52
C TRP A 39 0.70 -4.46 1.85
N PRO A 40 0.21 -5.71 2.03
CA PRO A 40 -0.58 -6.09 3.20
C PRO A 40 0.19 -6.02 4.53
N HIS A 41 1.52 -6.00 4.46
CA HIS A 41 2.41 -6.01 5.62
C HIS A 41 3.28 -4.75 5.62
N PRO A 42 2.85 -3.64 6.25
CA PRO A 42 3.58 -2.37 6.26
C PRO A 42 4.95 -2.45 6.96
N GLN A 43 5.19 -3.52 7.72
CA GLN A 43 6.46 -3.81 8.39
C GLN A 43 7.51 -4.47 7.47
N GLN A 44 7.09 -4.98 6.30
CA GLN A 44 7.98 -5.58 5.31
C GLN A 44 8.49 -4.52 4.32
N ASP A 45 9.60 -4.82 3.65
CA ASP A 45 10.09 -3.99 2.55
C ASP A 45 9.05 -3.91 1.43
N ILE A 46 8.89 -2.69 0.88
CA ILE A 46 8.01 -2.41 -0.24
C ILE A 46 8.65 -2.97 -1.51
N HIS A 47 8.27 -4.19 -1.87
CA HIS A 47 8.82 -4.93 -3.00
C HIS A 47 7.68 -5.45 -3.91
N PRO A 48 7.84 -5.48 -5.25
CA PRO A 48 6.80 -5.95 -6.17
C PRO A 48 6.29 -7.36 -5.86
N ALA A 49 7.18 -8.25 -5.40
CA ALA A 49 6.84 -9.64 -5.07
C ALA A 49 5.93 -9.80 -3.84
N HIS A 50 5.77 -8.74 -3.03
CA HIS A 50 4.88 -8.72 -1.87
C HIS A 50 3.63 -7.86 -2.10
N ALA A 51 3.52 -7.27 -3.29
CA ALA A 51 2.39 -6.44 -3.66
C ALA A 51 1.25 -7.31 -4.20
N THR A 52 0.02 -6.89 -3.92
CA THR A 52 -1.21 -7.38 -4.54
C THR A 52 -2.04 -6.16 -4.96
N ASP A 53 -3.13 -6.32 -5.70
CA ASP A 53 -4.09 -5.24 -5.92
C ASP A 53 -5.09 -5.09 -4.75
N VAL A 54 -5.64 -3.88 -4.58
CA VAL A 54 -6.65 -3.54 -3.56
C VAL A 54 -7.87 -4.46 -3.65
N ALA A 55 -8.38 -4.73 -4.86
CA ALA A 55 -9.53 -5.60 -5.08
C ALA A 55 -9.31 -7.00 -4.48
N SER A 56 -8.15 -7.60 -4.75
CA SER A 56 -7.77 -8.91 -4.21
C SER A 56 -7.63 -8.88 -2.69
N LEU A 57 -7.10 -7.81 -2.09
CA LEU A 57 -7.01 -7.66 -0.63
C LEU A 57 -8.41 -7.57 0.01
N LEU A 58 -9.30 -6.77 -0.58
CA LEU A 58 -10.67 -6.58 -0.10
C LEU A 58 -11.49 -7.86 -0.26
N ALA A 59 -11.38 -8.54 -1.41
CA ALA A 59 -12.03 -9.82 -1.65
C ALA A 59 -11.60 -10.89 -0.64
N GLN A 60 -10.32 -10.95 -0.27
CA GLN A 60 -9.82 -11.84 0.80
C GLN A 60 -10.43 -11.53 2.17
N SER A 61 -10.83 -10.28 2.39
CA SER A 61 -11.53 -9.81 3.59
C SER A 61 -13.06 -9.93 3.48
N GLY A 62 -13.57 -10.47 2.36
CA GLY A 62 -14.99 -10.54 2.05
C GLY A 62 -15.63 -9.15 1.96
N LEU A 63 -14.92 -8.22 1.34
CA LEU A 63 -15.36 -6.85 1.04
C LEU A 63 -15.48 -6.66 -0.46
N ASP A 64 -16.34 -5.73 -0.86
CA ASP A 64 -16.40 -5.26 -2.24
C ASP A 64 -15.14 -4.48 -2.60
N ASP A 65 -14.83 -4.41 -3.90
CA ASP A 65 -13.72 -3.62 -4.43
C ASP A 65 -14.07 -2.12 -4.42
N ASP A 66 -14.18 -1.57 -3.21
CA ASP A 66 -14.52 -0.17 -2.97
C ASP A 66 -13.46 0.48 -2.06
N TRP A 67 -12.91 1.60 -2.53
CA TRP A 67 -11.91 2.37 -1.78
C TRP A 67 -12.47 2.96 -0.48
N ASP A 68 -13.79 3.10 -0.33
CA ASP A 68 -14.41 3.53 0.93
C ASP A 68 -14.13 2.54 2.07
N GLU A 69 -13.88 1.26 1.76
CA GLU A 69 -13.49 0.23 2.72
C GLU A 69 -12.08 0.43 3.29
N LEU A 70 -11.29 1.33 2.70
CA LEU A 70 -9.96 1.72 3.16
C LEU A 70 -10.02 3.10 3.84
N GLU A 71 -9.55 3.15 5.08
CA GLU A 71 -9.26 4.41 5.75
C GLU A 71 -7.85 4.86 5.36
N LEU A 72 -7.74 5.85 4.48
CA LEU A 72 -6.46 6.43 4.05
C LEU A 72 -5.88 7.33 5.15
N GLY A 73 -4.62 7.09 5.48
CA GLY A 73 -3.86 7.79 6.49
C GLY A 73 -2.73 8.63 5.91
N ALA A 74 -1.63 8.73 6.66
CA ALA A 74 -0.49 9.55 6.28
C ALA A 74 0.24 8.99 5.04
N ARG A 75 0.73 9.88 4.19
CA ARG A 75 1.69 9.55 3.12
C ARG A 75 2.94 8.94 3.74
N VAL A 76 3.43 7.87 3.14
CA VAL A 76 4.73 7.30 3.49
C VAL A 76 5.78 8.36 3.12
N PRO A 77 6.50 8.94 4.09
CA PRO A 77 7.45 10.01 3.79
C PRO A 77 8.52 9.48 2.83
N PRO A 78 9.05 10.30 1.89
CA PRO A 78 10.21 9.91 1.12
C PRO A 78 11.40 9.72 2.07
N SER A 79 12.28 8.76 1.78
CA SER A 79 13.42 8.47 2.63
C SER A 79 14.29 9.69 2.57
N SER A 80 14.32 10.46 3.65
CA SER A 80 15.28 11.54 3.77
C SER A 80 16.65 10.91 3.71
N THR A 81 17.25 10.96 2.53
CA THR A 81 18.62 10.52 2.29
C THR A 81 19.48 11.59 2.96
N ALA A 82 19.97 11.30 4.16
CA ALA A 82 21.02 12.07 4.81
C ALA A 82 22.38 11.40 4.50
#